data_AF-X0TWV0-F1
#
_entry.id   AF-X0TWV0-F1
#
_cell.length_a   1.000
_cell.length_b   1.000
_cell.length_c   1.000
_cell.angle_alpha   90.00
_cell.angle_beta   90.00
_cell.angle_gamma   90.00
#
_symmetry.space_group_name_H-M   'P 1'
#
loop_
_entity.id
_entity.type
_entity.pdbx_description
1 polymer ?
#
loop_
_entity_poly.entity_id
_entity_poly.type
_entity_poly.pdbx_seq_one_letter_code
_entity_poly.pdbx_strand_id
1 'polypeptide(L)'
;FTMDKLIEALAPVFVASFALQQLIELLDPILDQLIKQHKKWILSVTGFVVGLALSLGLGLRILHPLGVTRCAWVDVILTALFITGGTKGINDLIKFIGYKKEEAKAALNEVQTSRV
;
A
#
# COMPACT_ATOMS: atom_id res chain seq x y z
N PHE A 1 -16.97 6.62 6.47
CA PHE A 1 -15.75 6.97 5.72
C PHE A 1 -16.15 7.16 4.27
N THR A 2 -15.91 8.33 3.66
CA THR A 2 -16.29 8.57 2.24
C THR A 2 -15.20 8.02 1.32
N MET A 3 -15.59 7.57 0.12
CA MET A 3 -14.63 7.04 -0.86
C MET A 3 -13.58 8.09 -1.26
N ASP A 4 -13.97 9.36 -1.28
CA ASP A 4 -13.08 10.47 -1.61
C ASP A 4 -11.89 10.58 -0.65
N LYS A 5 -12.12 10.42 0.66
CA LYS A 5 -11.04 10.44 1.68
C LYS A 5 -10.11 9.23 1.54
N LEU A 6 -10.62 8.10 1.07
CA LEU A 6 -9.81 6.91 0.84
C LEU A 6 -8.88 7.12 -0.35
N ILE A 7 -9.40 7.71 -1.42
CA ILE A 7 -8.64 8.05 -2.63
C ILE A 7 -7.60 9.10 -2.30
N GLU A 8 -7.96 10.16 -1.58
CA GLU A 8 -7.03 11.23 -1.20
C GLU A 8 -5.89 10.72 -0.30
N ALA A 9 -6.17 9.76 0.58
CA ALA A 9 -5.17 9.14 1.44
C ALA A 9 -4.25 8.15 0.69
N LEU A 10 -4.82 7.33 -0.19
CA LEU A 10 -4.09 6.23 -0.82
C LEU A 10 -3.42 6.62 -2.14
N ALA A 11 -3.97 7.57 -2.90
CA ALA A 11 -3.44 7.95 -4.21
C ALA A 11 -1.97 8.41 -4.17
N PRO A 12 -1.52 9.26 -3.23
CA PRO A 12 -0.12 9.67 -3.16
C PRO A 12 0.80 8.48 -2.87
N VAL A 13 0.37 7.59 -1.98
CA VAL A 13 1.09 6.37 -1.61
C VAL A 13 1.15 5.41 -2.80
N PHE A 14 0.06 5.29 -3.57
CA PHE A 14 0.03 4.48 -4.79
C PHE A 14 1.00 4.99 -5.86
N VAL A 15 1.02 6.30 -6.11
CA VAL A 15 1.96 6.90 -7.06
C VAL A 15 3.40 6.66 -6.60
N ALA A 16 3.68 6.80 -5.31
CA ALA A 16 4.99 6.51 -4.74
C ALA A 16 5.38 5.03 -4.87
N SER A 17 4.48 4.09 -4.55
CA SER A 17 4.70 2.64 -4.73
C SER A 17 4.99 2.29 -6.19
N PHE A 18 4.24 2.87 -7.12
CA PHE A 18 4.41 2.62 -8.55
C PHE A 18 5.73 3.19 -9.07
N ALA A 19 6.07 4.42 -8.70
CA ALA A 19 7.33 5.06 -9.10
C ALA A 19 8.54 4.30 -8.55
N LEU A 20 8.48 3.83 -7.29
CA LEU A 20 9.52 3.01 -6.69
C LEU A 20 9.68 1.68 -7.46
N GLN A 21 8.57 1.04 -7.81
CA GLN A 21 8.61 -0.21 -8.55
C GLN A 21 9.22 -0.02 -9.95
N GLN A 22 8.84 1.03 -10.67
CA GLN A 22 9.44 1.37 -11.96
C GLN A 22 10.94 1.66 -11.87
N LEU A 23 11.38 2.34 -10.80
CA LEU A 23 12.79 2.58 -10.55
C LEU A 23 13.57 1.29 -10.30
N ILE A 24 13.00 0.38 -9.48
CA ILE A 24 13.62 -0.93 -9.21
C ILE A 24 13.71 -1.76 -10.48
N GLU A 25 12.64 -1.81 -11.28
CA GLU A 25 12.60 -2.54 -12.56
C GLU A 25 13.63 -1.99 -13.56
N LEU A 26 13.82 -0.66 -13.60
CA LEU A 26 14.85 -0.01 -14.42
C LEU A 26 16.28 -0.38 -13.96
N LEU A 27 16.50 -0.48 -12.65
CA LEU A 27 17.79 -0.82 -12.07
C LEU A 27 18.06 -2.33 -12.03
N ASP A 28 17.03 -3.16 -12.19
CA ASP A 28 17.10 -4.60 -12.09
C ASP A 28 18.20 -5.26 -12.95
N PRO A 29 18.40 -4.89 -14.23
CA PRO A 29 19.49 -5.44 -15.05
C PRO A 29 20.90 -5.04 -14.54
N ILE A 30 21.05 -3.86 -13.94
CA ILE A 30 22.32 -3.40 -13.37
C ILE A 30 22.59 -4.12 -12.03
N LEU A 31 21.55 -4.27 -11.21
CA LEU A 31 21.62 -4.96 -9.92
C LEU A 31 21.89 -6.46 -10.09
N ASP A 32 21.39 -7.07 -11.17
CA ASP A 32 21.73 -8.45 -11.56
C ASP A 32 23.20 -8.63 -11.90
N GLN A 33 23.90 -7.58 -12.34
CA GLN A 33 25.33 -7.66 -12.61
C GLN A 33 26.16 -7.47 -11.34
N LEU A 34 25.73 -6.59 -10.43
CA LEU A 34 26.49 -6.28 -9.21
C LEU A 34 26.26 -7.25 -8.04
N ILE A 35 25.04 -7.74 -7.82
CA ILE A 35 24.62 -8.28 -6.50
C ILE A 35 23.92 -9.65 -6.60
N LYS A 36 24.29 -10.48 -7.59
CA LYS A 36 23.64 -11.76 -7.93
C LYS A 36 23.22 -12.64 -6.74
N GLN A 37 24.05 -12.73 -5.71
CA GLN A 37 23.85 -13.68 -4.62
C GLN A 37 22.87 -13.21 -3.53
N HIS A 38 22.64 -11.90 -3.38
CA HIS A 38 21.81 -11.32 -2.30
C HIS A 38 20.78 -10.29 -2.80
N LYS A 39 20.59 -10.19 -4.12
CA LYS A 39 19.71 -9.23 -4.81
C LYS A 39 18.34 -9.08 -4.15
N LYS A 40 17.68 -10.19 -3.82
CA LYS A 40 16.30 -10.19 -3.32
C LYS A 40 16.14 -9.50 -1.96
N TRP A 41 17.06 -9.75 -1.04
CA TRP A 41 17.03 -9.11 0.29
C TRP A 41 17.45 -7.64 0.20
N ILE A 42 18.50 -7.35 -0.57
CA ILE A 42 19.02 -5.99 -0.73
C ILE A 42 18.00 -5.08 -1.41
N LEU A 43 17.30 -5.57 -2.44
CA LEU A 43 16.19 -4.85 -3.06
C LEU A 43 15.05 -4.57 -2.08
N SER A 44 14.67 -5.56 -1.27
CA SER A 44 13.60 -5.39 -0.29
C SER A 44 13.98 -4.39 0.80
N VAL A 45 15.22 -4.44 1.30
CA VAL A 45 15.73 -3.48 2.29
C VAL A 45 15.83 -2.09 1.68
N THR A 46 16.33 -1.97 0.45
CA THR A 46 16.45 -0.69 -0.25
C THR A 46 15.08 -0.08 -0.51
N GLY A 47 14.12 -0.87 -0.97
CA GLY A 47 12.72 -0.44 -1.13
C GLY A 47 12.11 0.04 0.19
N PHE A 48 12.41 -0.64 1.30
CA PHE A 48 11.95 -0.22 2.63
C PHE A 48 12.61 1.07 3.12
N VAL A 49 13.91 1.24 2.93
CA VAL A 49 14.62 2.47 3.27
C VAL A 49 14.10 3.65 2.44
N VAL A 50 13.88 3.44 1.14
CA VAL A 50 13.29 4.47 0.27
C VAL A 50 11.84 4.76 0.69
N GLY A 51 11.05 3.74 1.00
CA GLY A 51 9.68 3.91 1.53
C GLY A 51 9.65 4.71 2.83
N LEU A 52 10.59 4.48 3.75
CA LEU A 52 10.75 5.26 4.98
C LEU A 52 11.14 6.71 4.67
N ALA A 53 12.11 6.92 3.77
CA ALA A 53 12.54 8.25 3.36
C ALA A 53 11.40 9.04 2.71
N LEU A 54 10.58 8.40 1.88
CA LEU A 54 9.40 9.00 1.26
C LEU A 54 8.31 9.31 2.30
N SER A 55 8.06 8.39 3.23
CA SER A 55 7.06 8.61 4.30
C SER A 55 7.46 9.75 5.24
N LEU A 56 8.74 9.86 5.62
CA LEU A 56 9.24 10.92 6.48
C LEU A 56 9.42 12.25 5.73
N GLY A 57 9.98 12.22 4.52
CA GLY A 57 10.33 13.42 3.75
C GLY A 57 9.14 14.09 3.07
N LEU A 58 8.21 13.31 2.53
CA LEU A 58 6.99 13.83 1.89
C LEU A 58 5.76 13.80 2.82
N GLY A 59 5.92 13.31 4.05
CA GLY A 59 4.82 13.19 5.01
C GLY A 59 3.74 12.20 4.58
N LEU A 60 4.07 11.23 3.71
CA LEU A 60 3.11 10.21 3.26
C LEU A 60 2.68 9.36 4.46
N ARG A 61 1.36 9.29 4.66
CA ARG A 61 0.73 8.58 5.78
C ARG A 61 -0.56 7.92 5.33
N ILE A 62 -0.70 6.63 5.61
CA ILE A 62 -1.90 5.86 5.28
C ILE A 62 -2.89 5.90 6.42
N LEU A 63 -2.45 5.82 7.68
CA LEU A 63 -3.34 5.71 8.83
C LEU A 63 -3.85 7.04 9.36
N HIS A 64 -3.03 8.09 9.29
CA HIS A 64 -3.42 9.43 9.75
C HIS A 64 -4.67 9.97 9.05
N PRO A 65 -4.82 9.89 7.71
CA PRO A 65 -6.06 10.27 7.02
C PRO A 65 -7.27 9.38 7.38
N LEU A 66 -7.02 8.14 7.83
CA LEU A 66 -8.05 7.22 8.30
C LEU A 66 -8.51 7.50 9.74
N GLY A 67 -7.93 8.51 10.40
CA GLY A 67 -8.29 8.92 11.76
C GLY A 67 -7.53 8.18 12.87
N VAL A 68 -6.55 7.35 12.51
CA VAL A 68 -5.69 6.65 13.49
C VAL A 68 -4.46 7.51 13.75
N THR A 69 -4.52 8.33 14.80
CA THR A 69 -3.45 9.28 15.16
C THR A 69 -2.62 8.86 16.37
N ARG A 70 -3.03 7.82 17.11
CA ARG A 70 -2.41 7.41 18.38
C ARG A 70 -0.94 6.96 18.25
N CYS A 71 -0.53 6.45 17.09
CA CYS A 71 0.82 5.93 16.88
C CYS A 71 1.42 6.43 15.55
N ALA A 72 1.88 7.69 15.54
CA ALA A 72 2.46 8.31 14.34
C ALA A 72 3.67 7.54 13.77
N TRP A 73 4.49 6.93 14.63
CA TRP A 73 5.64 6.13 14.20
C TRP A 73 5.24 4.80 13.54
N VAL A 74 4.12 4.20 14.00
CA VAL A 74 3.57 2.98 13.39
C VAL A 74 3.00 3.28 12.00
N ASP A 75 2.37 4.45 11.83
CA ASP A 75 1.87 4.90 10.53
C ASP A 75 2.99 5.05 9.50
N VAL A 76 4.13 5.63 9.91
CA VAL A 76 5.32 5.74 9.06
C VAL A 76 5.84 4.37 8.64
N ILE A 77 5.97 3.43 9.58
CA ILE A 77 6.45 2.06 9.27
C ILE A 77 5.48 1.34 8.33
N LEU A 78 4.18 1.42 8.60
CA LEU A 78 3.17 0.78 7.76
C LEU A 78 3.09 1.40 6.38
N THR A 79 3.23 2.72 6.28
CA THR A 79 3.29 3.42 4.99
C THR A 79 4.52 3.00 4.20
N ALA A 80 5.69 2.94 4.84
CA ALA A 80 6.91 2.47 4.21
C ALA A 80 6.82 1.01 3.76
N LEU A 81 6.24 0.12 4.58
CA LEU A 81 5.99 -1.28 4.22
C LEU A 81 5.03 -1.39 3.03
N PHE A 82 3.98 -0.58 3.00
CA PHE A 82 3.03 -0.56 1.89
C PHE A 82 3.69 -0.07 0.60
N ILE A 83 4.53 0.97 0.68
CA ILE A 83 5.33 1.46 -0.45
C ILE A 83 6.28 0.37 -0.97
N THR A 84 6.94 -0.34 -0.06
CA THR A 84 7.86 -1.45 -0.38
C THR A 84 7.15 -2.63 -1.03
N GLY A 85 5.90 -2.89 -0.62
CA GLY A 85 5.05 -3.93 -1.20
C GLY A 85 4.72 -3.70 -2.68
N GLY A 86 5.00 -2.50 -3.21
CA GLY A 86 4.77 -2.14 -4.60
C GLY A 86 3.31 -2.31 -4.99
N THR A 87 3.08 -2.71 -6.23
CA THR A 87 1.75 -2.97 -6.79
C THR A 87 1.04 -4.20 -6.21
N LYS A 88 1.76 -5.09 -5.52
CA LYS A 88 1.16 -6.28 -4.88
C LYS A 88 0.25 -5.89 -3.72
N GLY A 89 0.72 -5.00 -2.84
CA GLY A 89 -0.10 -4.48 -1.73
C GLY A 89 -1.34 -3.75 -2.22
N ILE A 90 -1.24 -3.07 -3.36
CA ILE A 90 -2.37 -2.39 -4.03
C ILE A 90 -3.41 -3.40 -4.51
N ASN A 91 -2.99 -4.43 -5.24
CA ASN A 91 -3.89 -5.46 -5.76
C ASN A 91 -4.63 -6.19 -4.64
N ASP A 92 -3.92 -6.51 -3.55
CA ASP A 92 -4.52 -7.17 -2.39
C ASP A 92 -5.52 -6.25 -1.66
N LEU A 93 -5.22 -4.95 -1.57
CA LEU A 93 -6.14 -3.95 -1.00
C LEU A 93 -7.42 -3.79 -1.85
N ILE A 94 -7.29 -3.70 -3.18
CA ILE A 94 -8.44 -3.60 -4.09
C ILE A 94 -9.34 -4.84 -3.95
N LYS A 95 -8.74 -6.04 -3.92
CA LYS A 95 -9.48 -7.29 -3.69
C LYS A 95 -10.20 -7.28 -2.35
N PHE A 96 -9.53 -6.88 -1.28
CA PHE A 96 -10.14 -6.80 0.05
C PHE A 96 -11.37 -5.87 0.06
N ILE A 97 -11.27 -4.70 -0.56
CA ILE A 97 -12.39 -3.77 -0.69
C ILE A 97 -13.52 -4.39 -1.53
N GLY A 98 -13.18 -5.10 -2.60
CA GLY A 98 -14.12 -5.86 -3.42
C GLY A 98 -14.90 -6.89 -2.60
N TYR A 99 -14.20 -7.75 -1.86
CA TYR A 99 -14.82 -8.77 -0.99
C TYR A 99 -15.72 -8.15 0.06
N LYS A 100 -15.30 -7.07 0.72
CA LYS A 100 -16.13 -6.37 1.71
C LYS A 100 -17.40 -5.78 1.11
N LYS A 101 -17.35 -5.32 -0.15
CA LYS A 101 -18.52 -4.83 -0.87
C LYS A 101 -19.48 -5.96 -1.23
N GLU A 102 -18.97 -7.12 -1.61
CA GLU A 102 -19.79 -8.30 -1.89
C GLU A 102 -20.47 -8.84 -0.64
N GLU A 103 -19.73 -8.97 0.48
CA GLU A 103 -20.27 -9.34 1.79
C GLU A 103 -21.42 -8.41 2.22
N ALA A 104 -21.23 -7.09 2.09
CA ALA A 104 -22.26 -6.11 2.44
C ALA A 104 -23.52 -6.24 1.57
N LYS A 105 -23.37 -6.53 0.27
CA LYS A 105 -24.50 -6.78 -0.63
C LYS A 105 -25.23 -8.07 -0.28
N ALA A 106 -24.49 -9.14 0.02
CA ALA A 106 -25.08 -10.43 0.42
C ALA A 106 -25.91 -10.29 1.70
N ALA A 107 -25.37 -9.62 2.72
CA ALA A 107 -26.09 -9.35 3.98
C ALA A 107 -27.37 -8.53 3.77
N LEU A 108 -27.35 -7.53 2.87
CA LEU A 108 -28.55 -6.75 2.52
C LEU A 108 -29.61 -7.60 1.82
N ASN A 109 -29.19 -8.48 0.89
CA ASN A 109 -30.10 -9.38 0.17
C ASN A 109 -30.71 -10.44 1.09
N GLU A 110 -29.95 -11.02 2.02
CA GLU A 110 -30.48 -11.94 3.04
C GLU A 110 -31.52 -11.25 3.92
N VAL A 111 -31.24 -10.04 4.40
CA VAL A 111 -32.18 -9.25 5.22
C VAL A 111 -33.45 -8.87 4.44
N GLN A 112 -33.35 -8.62 3.13
CA GLN A 112 -34.53 -8.41 2.27
C GLN A 112 -35.33 -9.70 2.08
N THR A 113 -34.67 -10.83 1.89
CA THR A 113 -35.34 -12.12 1.62
C THR A 113 -36.02 -12.69 2.88
N SER A 114 -35.49 -12.42 4.08
CA SER A 114 -36.15 -12.78 5.36
C SER A 114 -37.28 -11.85 5.78
N ARG A 115 -37.52 -10.74 5.06
CA ARG A 115 -38.62 -9.79 5.32
C ARG A 115 -39.80 -9.95 4.34
N VAL A 116 -39.71 -10.89 3.39
CA VAL A 116 -40.77 -11.27 2.43
C VAL A 116 -41.27 -12.65 2.82
#